data_AF-A0A919JS30-F1
#
_entry.id   AF-A0A919JS30-F1
#
_cell.length_a   1.000
_cell.length_b   1.000
_cell.length_c   1.000
_cell.angle_alpha   90.00
_cell.angle_beta   90.00
_cell.angle_gamma   90.00
#
_symmetry.space_group_name_H-M   'P 1'
#
loop_
_entity.id
_entity.type
_entity.pdbx_description
1 polymer ?
#
loop_
_entity_poly.entity_id
_entity_poly.type
_entity_poly.pdbx_seq_one_letter_code
_entity_poly.pdbx_strand_id
1 'polypeptide(L)'
;MISIVKDLAAEALFVSHLQPSECPTRQAVEQAVTAMILLHGSDGCAAEVATEFGDHPEVAVRRMSWVHAELTGVIAPRRATALH
;
A
#
# COMPACT_ATOMS: atom_id res chain seq x y z
N MET A 1 -18.23 1.51 -1.96
CA MET A 1 -17.55 2.26 -0.88
C MET A 1 -16.26 1.60 -0.43
N ILE A 2 -16.23 0.28 -0.19
CA ILE A 2 -15.00 -0.48 0.19
C ILE A 2 -13.87 -0.39 -0.85
N SER A 3 -14.16 -0.23 -2.15
CA SER A 3 -13.13 -0.13 -3.19
C SER A 3 -12.29 1.15 -3.07
N ILE A 4 -12.93 2.31 -2.84
CA ILE A 4 -12.25 3.61 -2.78
C ILE A 4 -11.22 3.65 -1.64
N VAL A 5 -11.55 3.07 -0.48
CA VAL A 5 -10.62 3.01 0.66
C VAL A 5 -9.42 2.11 0.36
N LYS A 6 -9.63 1.02 -0.41
CA LYS A 6 -8.53 0.15 -0.85
C LYS A 6 -7.62 0.84 -1.85
N ASP A 7 -8.20 1.55 -2.80
CA ASP A 7 -7.45 2.26 -3.85
C ASP A 7 -6.58 3.35 -3.19
N LEU A 8 -7.15 4.16 -2.29
CA LEU A 8 -6.40 5.15 -1.52
C LEU A 8 -5.29 4.52 -0.65
N ALA A 9 -5.56 3.38 0.00
CA ALA A 9 -4.53 2.69 0.78
C ALA A 9 -3.39 2.16 -0.10
N ALA A 10 -3.70 1.73 -1.33
CA ALA A 10 -2.70 1.28 -2.28
C ALA A 10 -1.82 2.45 -2.74
N GLU A 11 -2.43 3.57 -3.13
CA GLU A 11 -1.71 4.79 -3.52
C GLU A 11 -0.83 5.32 -2.38
N ALA A 12 -1.37 5.39 -1.15
CA ALA A 12 -0.62 5.81 0.01
C ALA A 12 0.55 4.86 0.36
N LEU A 13 0.35 3.54 0.27
CA LEU A 13 1.44 2.59 0.51
C LEU A 13 2.50 2.66 -0.59
N PHE A 14 2.07 2.85 -1.84
CA PHE A 14 2.96 2.97 -3.00
C PHE A 14 4.00 4.07 -2.80
N VAL A 15 3.55 5.26 -2.39
CA VAL A 15 4.39 6.45 -2.19
C VAL A 15 5.18 6.44 -0.88
N SER A 16 4.90 5.49 0.01
CA SER A 16 5.63 5.35 1.28
C SER A 16 7.07 4.86 1.06
N HIS A 17 7.94 5.11 2.03
CA HIS A 17 9.29 4.57 2.06
C HIS A 17 9.38 3.11 2.53
N LEU A 18 8.27 2.47 2.90
CA LEU A 18 8.26 1.10 3.41
C LEU A 18 8.66 0.12 2.30
N GLN A 19 9.59 -0.78 2.56
CA GLN A 19 10.14 -1.69 1.55
C GLN A 19 9.79 -3.15 1.80
N PRO A 20 9.69 -3.98 0.73
CA PRO A 20 9.47 -5.43 0.86
C PRO A 20 10.55 -6.12 1.71
N SER A 21 11.80 -5.67 1.61
CA SER A 21 12.94 -6.25 2.32
C SER A 21 12.88 -6.08 3.84
N GLU A 22 12.07 -5.14 4.33
CA GLU A 22 11.88 -4.89 5.76
C GLU A 22 10.91 -5.89 6.39
N CYS A 23 10.30 -6.77 5.60
CA CYS A 23 9.29 -7.74 6.05
C CYS A 23 8.23 -7.08 6.94
N PRO A 24 7.53 -6.04 6.43
CA PRO A 24 6.74 -5.16 7.26
C PRO A 24 5.59 -5.90 7.96
N THR A 25 5.35 -5.54 9.21
CA THR A 25 4.17 -6.02 9.92
C THR A 25 2.93 -5.29 9.42
N ARG A 26 1.75 -5.89 9.62
CA ARG A 26 0.44 -5.24 9.40
C ARG A 26 0.39 -3.82 9.98
N GLN A 27 0.84 -3.66 11.22
CA GLN A 27 0.81 -2.37 11.90
C GLN A 27 1.73 -1.34 11.21
N ALA A 28 2.91 -1.76 10.74
CA ALA A 28 3.81 -0.89 10.00
C ALA A 28 3.18 -0.42 8.68
N VAL A 29 2.48 -1.32 7.97
CA VAL A 29 1.73 -0.97 6.74
C VAL A 29 0.62 0.04 7.05
N GLU A 30 -0.20 -0.21 8.08
CA GLU A 30 -1.28 0.70 8.48
C GLU A 30 -0.76 2.09 8.89
N GLN A 31 0.37 2.13 9.60
CA GLN A 31 1.03 3.38 10.00
C GLN A 31 1.59 4.13 8.78
N ALA A 32 2.24 3.43 7.85
CA ALA A 32 2.78 4.03 6.64
C ALA A 32 1.66 4.63 5.77
N VAL A 33 0.57 3.88 5.55
CA VAL A 33 -0.62 4.37 4.83
C VAL A 33 -1.18 5.62 5.49
N THR A 34 -1.37 5.58 6.81
CA THR A 34 -1.90 6.74 7.56
C THR A 34 -0.98 7.95 7.43
N ALA A 35 0.33 7.76 7.56
CA ALA A 35 1.31 8.83 7.44
C ALA A 35 1.29 9.48 6.05
N MET A 36 1.23 8.68 4.98
CA MET A 36 1.21 9.21 3.61
C MET A 36 -0.10 9.93 3.29
N ILE A 37 -1.25 9.43 3.75
CA ILE A 37 -2.53 10.14 3.60
C ILE A 37 -2.51 11.48 4.33
N LEU A 38 -1.93 11.55 5.53
CA LEU A 38 -1.83 12.81 6.28
C LEU A 38 -0.87 13.80 5.63
N LEU A 39 0.19 13.32 4.98
CA LEU A 39 1.21 14.14 4.34
C LEU A 39 0.77 14.67 2.97
N HIS A 40 0.20 13.80 2.13
CA HIS A 40 -0.09 14.10 0.73
C HIS A 40 -1.59 14.27 0.43
N GLY A 41 -2.48 13.79 1.30
CA GLY A 41 -3.90 13.64 0.97
C GLY A 41 -4.13 12.60 -0.13
N SER A 42 -5.40 12.41 -0.55
CA SER A 42 -5.73 11.48 -1.63
C SER A 42 -5.11 11.90 -2.96
N ASP A 43 -5.32 13.16 -3.34
CA ASP A 43 -4.94 13.64 -4.67
C ASP A 43 -3.42 13.73 -4.80
N GLY A 44 -2.71 14.03 -3.72
CA GLY A 44 -1.25 14.01 -3.70
C GLY A 44 -0.69 12.59 -3.82
N CYS A 45 -1.29 11.59 -3.15
CA CYS A 45 -0.88 10.19 -3.34
C CYS A 45 -1.11 9.75 -4.79
N ALA A 46 -2.26 10.06 -5.38
CA ALA A 46 -2.57 9.74 -6.77
C ALA A 46 -1.62 10.46 -7.76
N ALA A 47 -1.25 11.72 -7.48
CA ALA A 47 -0.32 12.47 -8.30
C ALA A 47 1.09 11.86 -8.31
N GLU A 48 1.63 11.50 -7.14
CA GLU A 48 2.95 10.87 -7.03
C GLU A 48 2.97 9.49 -7.72
N VAL A 49 1.90 8.70 -7.59
CA VAL A 49 1.74 7.46 -8.34
C VAL A 49 1.78 7.74 -9.85
N ALA A 50 1.01 8.72 -10.34
CA ALA A 50 0.99 9.07 -11.75
C ALA A 50 2.37 9.52 -12.27
N THR A 51 3.10 10.30 -11.48
CA THR A 51 4.48 10.72 -11.78
C THR A 51 5.39 9.51 -11.95
N GLU A 52 5.42 8.59 -10.98
CA GLU A 52 6.28 7.41 -11.03
C GLU A 52 5.92 6.47 -12.21
N PHE A 53 4.63 6.34 -12.54
CA PHE A 53 4.21 5.57 -13.73
C PHE A 53 4.59 6.26 -15.04
N GLY A 54 4.70 7.58 -15.07
CA GLY A 54 5.17 8.34 -16.24
C GLY A 54 6.68 8.26 -16.42
N ASP A 55 7.43 8.40 -15.33
CA ASP A 55 8.89 8.48 -15.36
C ASP A 55 9.56 7.10 -15.37
N HIS A 56 9.04 6.16 -14.56
CA HIS A 56 9.65 4.84 -14.33
C HIS A 56 8.60 3.70 -14.33
N PRO A 57 7.92 3.45 -15.46
CA PRO A 57 6.79 2.52 -15.51
C PRO A 57 7.13 1.11 -15.02
N GLU A 58 8.30 0.56 -15.32
CA GLU A 58 8.68 -0.79 -14.89
C GLU A 58 8.93 -0.87 -13.38
N VAL A 59 9.44 0.21 -12.78
CA VAL A 59 9.65 0.31 -11.33
C VAL A 59 8.30 0.43 -10.64
N ALA A 60 7.43 1.31 -11.15
CA ALA A 60 6.09 1.53 -10.63
C ALA A 60 5.25 0.24 -10.67
N VAL A 61 5.25 -0.51 -11.76
CA VAL A 61 4.53 -1.79 -11.86
C VAL A 61 5.00 -2.79 -10.79
N ARG A 62 6.31 -2.93 -10.58
CA ARG A 62 6.84 -3.82 -9.53
C ARG A 62 6.44 -3.37 -8.14
N ARG A 63 6.49 -2.06 -7.87
CA ARG A 63 6.08 -1.46 -6.60
C ARG A 63 4.60 -1.71 -6.32
N MET A 64 3.73 -1.41 -7.28
CA MET A 64 2.27 -1.58 -7.14
C MET A 64 1.88 -3.06 -6.99
N SER A 65 2.59 -3.97 -7.66
CA SER A 65 2.38 -5.42 -7.48
C SER A 65 2.66 -5.86 -6.04
N TRP A 66 3.73 -5.35 -5.44
CA TRP A 66 4.03 -5.61 -4.03
C TRP A 66 2.98 -4.99 -3.09
N VAL A 67 2.59 -3.74 -3.33
CA VAL A 67 1.55 -3.04 -2.56
C VAL A 67 0.26 -3.87 -2.48
N HIS A 68 -0.22 -4.39 -3.62
CA HIS A 68 -1.42 -5.21 -3.66
C HIS A 68 -1.28 -6.53 -2.90
N ALA A 69 -0.10 -7.17 -2.96
CA ALA A 69 0.18 -8.39 -2.21
C ALA A 69 0.14 -8.13 -0.69
N GLU A 70 0.79 -7.07 -0.22
CA GLU A 70 0.81 -6.68 1.19
C GLU A 70 -0.58 -6.31 1.70
N LEU A 71 -1.31 -5.47 0.96
CA LEU A 71 -2.68 -5.09 1.35
C LEU A 71 -3.64 -6.27 1.33
N THR A 72 -3.41 -7.28 0.49
CA THR A 72 -4.20 -8.51 0.55
C THR A 72 -3.93 -9.28 1.85
N GLY A 73 -2.68 -9.36 2.31
CA GLY A 73 -2.32 -9.95 3.60
C GLY A 73 -2.87 -9.16 4.81
N VAL A 74 -2.99 -7.84 4.67
CA VAL A 74 -3.59 -6.96 5.67
C VAL A 74 -5.13 -7.01 5.62
N ILE A 75 -5.78 -7.21 4.49
CA ILE A 75 -7.26 -7.17 4.45
C ILE A 75 -7.86 -8.56 4.68
N ALA A 76 -7.11 -9.64 4.45
CA ALA A 76 -7.56 -10.99 4.75
C ALA A 76 -7.81 -11.17 6.26
N PRO A 77 -8.98 -11.71 6.66
CA PRO A 77 -9.21 -12.06 8.06
C PRO A 77 -8.17 -13.11 8.49
N ARG A 78 -7.60 -12.92 9.68
CA ARG A 78 -6.74 -13.92 10.32
C ARG A 78 -7.55 -15.21 10.46
N ARG A 79 -7.33 -16.19 9.59
CA ARG A 79 -7.88 -17.53 9.77
C ARG A 79 -7.34 -18.03 11.11
N ALA A 80 -8.20 -18.11 12.11
CA ALA A 80 -7.83 -18.76 13.36
C ALA A 80 -7.49 -20.20 13.01
N THR A 81 -6.21 -20.55 13.13
CA THR A 81 -5.77 -21.94 13.05
C THR A 81 -6.37 -22.65 14.25
N ALA A 82 -7.53 -23.27 14.08
CA ALA A 82 -8.03 -24.27 15.01
C ALA A 82 -7.12 -25.50 14.86
N LEU A 83 -6.03 -25.54 15.63
CA LEU A 83 -5.29 -26.77 15.88
C LEU A 83 -6.09 -27.55 16.93
N HIS A 84 -6.61 -28.71 16.50
CA HIS A 84 -7.05 -29.81 17.36
C HIS A 84 -5.83 -30.59 17.85
#